data_AF-A0A8I1K9B8-F1
#
_entry.id   AF-A0A8I1K9B8-F1
#
_cell.length_a   1.000
_cell.length_b   1.000
_cell.length_c   1.000
_cell.angle_alpha   90.00
_cell.angle_beta   90.00
_cell.angle_gamma   90.00
#
_symmetry.space_group_name_H-M   'P 1'
#
loop_
_entity.id
_entity.type
_entity.pdbx_description
1 polymer ?
#
loop_
_entity_poly.entity_id
_entity_poly.type
_entity_poly.pdbx_seq_one_letter_code
_entity_poly.pdbx_strand_id
1 'polypeptide(L)'
;MNEHYAQTVEVESRAGLARYSARERAVRNPRIFASGDLKLLLLELIGQQPCHGYDLIQQIEGLFDGAYSPSPGVIYPALAFLESGELVGVASQGDKKNYSITESGRAYLIQQQVALNGVHIRIDVSRRSLRGHDRPPEIHEAMHNVRHALQLHQGHWSPAEVQRVHDLLNNTAKAIVDG
;
A
#
# COMPACT_ATOMS: atom_id res chain seq x y z
N MET A 1 -6.43 -4.25 70.53
CA MET A 1 -7.04 -5.54 70.17
C MET A 1 -7.14 -5.58 68.65
N ASN A 2 -5.99 -5.80 68.00
CA ASN A 2 -5.47 -7.10 67.49
C ASN A 2 -6.03 -7.32 66.09
N GLU A 3 -5.29 -6.99 65.02
CA GLU A 3 -4.16 -7.73 64.41
C GLU A 3 -4.60 -8.82 63.42
N HIS A 4 -3.79 -8.96 62.35
CA HIS A 4 -3.85 -9.87 61.19
C HIS A 4 -4.70 -9.34 59.99
N TYR A 5 -4.19 -9.17 58.77
CA TYR A 5 -2.99 -9.67 58.11
C TYR A 5 -2.71 -8.82 56.86
N ALA A 6 -1.43 -8.72 56.50
CA ALA A 6 -0.88 -7.94 55.41
C ALA A 6 -1.36 -8.39 54.01
N GLN A 7 -1.35 -7.49 53.03
CA GLN A 7 -0.45 -7.60 51.88
C GLN A 7 -0.49 -6.37 50.96
N THR A 8 0.66 -5.73 50.90
CA THR A 8 1.17 -4.93 49.80
C THR A 8 1.28 -5.79 48.53
N VAL A 9 0.78 -5.29 47.40
CA VAL A 9 1.21 -5.63 46.04
C VAL A 9 0.79 -4.44 45.16
N GLU A 10 1.71 -3.49 45.00
CA GLU A 10 2.57 -3.37 43.81
C GLU A 10 1.91 -2.54 42.71
N VAL A 11 2.41 -1.29 42.66
CA VAL A 11 2.28 -0.34 41.57
C VAL A 11 3.12 -0.88 40.41
N GLU A 12 2.51 -1.54 39.42
CA GLU A 12 3.19 -1.82 38.16
C GLU A 12 2.31 -1.67 36.92
N SER A 13 2.86 -0.88 35.98
CA SER A 13 2.78 -1.07 34.52
C SER A 13 1.63 -0.47 33.70
N ARG A 14 1.25 0.80 33.92
CA ARG A 14 0.62 1.65 32.86
C ARG A 14 1.61 2.13 31.78
N ALA A 15 2.63 1.33 31.46
CA ALA A 15 3.72 1.70 30.55
C ALA A 15 4.07 0.55 29.58
N GLY A 16 3.06 -0.09 28.98
CA GLY A 16 3.24 -1.20 28.03
C GLY A 16 2.97 -0.88 26.56
N LEU A 17 2.08 0.08 26.24
CA LEU A 17 1.59 0.27 24.85
C LEU A 17 2.09 1.56 24.17
N ALA A 18 2.67 2.50 24.92
CA ALA A 18 3.15 3.77 24.38
C ALA A 18 4.57 3.72 23.78
N ARG A 19 5.28 2.57 23.86
CA ARG A 19 6.65 2.44 23.34
C ARG A 19 6.73 1.82 21.94
N TYR A 20 5.61 1.35 21.40
CA TYR A 20 5.59 0.76 20.06
C TYR A 20 5.49 1.80 18.93
N SER A 21 5.08 3.04 19.20
CA SER A 21 4.92 4.09 18.17
C SER A 21 6.19 4.89 17.84
N ALA A 22 7.28 4.73 18.61
CA ALA A 22 8.52 5.51 18.39
C ALA A 22 9.61 4.75 17.61
N ARG A 23 9.36 3.48 17.26
CA ARG A 23 10.29 2.63 16.49
C ARG A 23 9.82 2.37 15.06
N GLU A 24 8.85 3.12 14.56
CA GLU A 24 8.67 3.42 13.13
C GLU A 24 9.79 4.32 12.61
N ARG A 25 11.04 3.95 12.90
CA ARG A 25 12.16 4.42 12.10
C ARG A 25 11.98 3.81 10.73
N ALA A 26 11.36 4.58 9.85
CA ALA A 26 11.46 4.52 8.41
C ALA A 26 12.18 3.24 7.95
N VAL A 27 11.45 2.13 7.89
CA VAL A 27 11.79 1.09 6.92
C VAL A 27 11.63 1.83 5.62
N ARG A 28 12.72 2.44 5.14
CA ARG A 28 12.83 2.97 3.79
C ARG A 28 12.37 1.79 2.95
N ASN A 29 11.16 1.89 2.42
CA ASN A 29 10.62 0.91 1.51
C ASN A 29 11.77 0.64 0.54
N PRO A 30 12.28 -0.61 0.43
CA PRO A 30 13.41 -0.90 -0.44
C PRO A 30 13.14 -0.20 -1.75
N ARG A 31 14.13 0.52 -2.31
CA ARG A 31 13.90 1.22 -3.59
C ARG A 31 13.74 0.16 -4.68
N ILE A 32 12.54 -0.41 -4.78
CA ILE A 32 12.15 -1.40 -5.77
C ILE A 32 12.22 -0.77 -7.17
N PHE A 33 11.90 0.52 -7.26
CA PHE A 33 11.99 1.31 -8.48
C PHE A 33 13.23 2.20 -8.47
N ALA A 34 13.98 2.18 -9.57
CA ALA A 34 14.95 3.22 -9.86
C ALA A 34 14.25 4.54 -10.23
N SER A 35 15.00 5.63 -10.27
CA SER A 35 14.45 6.93 -10.65
C SER A 35 13.90 6.89 -12.08
N GLY A 36 12.58 7.02 -12.23
CA GLY A 36 11.90 7.00 -13.53
C GLY A 36 11.14 5.71 -13.84
N ASP A 37 11.50 4.58 -13.21
CA ASP A 37 10.87 3.28 -13.47
C ASP A 37 9.38 3.30 -13.18
N LEU A 38 9.01 3.85 -12.01
CA LEU A 38 7.62 3.95 -11.59
C LEU A 38 6.80 4.78 -12.60
N LYS A 39 7.39 5.83 -13.19
CA LYS A 39 6.68 6.68 -14.16
C LYS A 39 6.39 5.92 -15.45
N LEU A 40 7.37 5.16 -15.95
CA LEU A 40 7.20 4.33 -17.14
C LEU A 40 6.17 3.23 -16.92
N LEU A 41 6.21 2.56 -15.76
CA LEU A 41 5.24 1.54 -15.39
C LEU A 41 3.82 2.12 -15.28
N LEU A 42 3.65 3.26 -14.59
CA LEU A 42 2.35 3.92 -14.47
C LEU A 42 1.80 4.30 -15.85
N LEU A 43 2.64 4.85 -16.73
CA LEU A 43 2.25 5.22 -18.08
C LEU A 43 1.81 3.99 -18.90
N GLU A 44 2.52 2.87 -18.80
CA GLU A 44 2.13 1.59 -19.43
C GLU A 44 0.75 1.12 -18.93
N LEU A 45 0.55 1.06 -17.61
CA LEU A 45 -0.72 0.60 -17.01
C LEU A 45 -1.90 1.49 -17.42
N ILE A 46 -1.72 2.81 -17.39
CA ILE A 46 -2.73 3.77 -17.87
C ILE A 46 -2.97 3.60 -19.37
N GLY A 47 -1.95 3.18 -20.13
CA GLY A 47 -2.05 2.92 -21.56
C GLY A 47 -2.87 1.68 -21.93
N GLN A 48 -2.97 0.71 -21.01
CA GLN A 48 -3.82 -0.47 -21.14
C GLN A 48 -5.28 -0.14 -20.89
N GLN A 49 -5.57 0.61 -19.82
CA GLN A 49 -6.92 1.09 -19.53
C GLN A 49 -6.89 2.39 -18.70
N PRO A 50 -7.85 3.32 -18.93
CA PRO A 50 -8.04 4.46 -18.04
C PRO A 50 -8.32 4.00 -16.61
N CYS A 51 -7.67 4.63 -15.64
CA CYS A 51 -7.76 4.19 -14.25
C CYS A 51 -7.49 5.32 -13.25
N HIS A 52 -7.93 5.12 -12.00
CA HIS A 52 -7.65 6.05 -10.91
C HIS A 52 -6.28 5.76 -10.29
N GLY A 53 -5.71 6.74 -9.58
CA GLY A 53 -4.43 6.58 -8.89
C GLY A 53 -4.40 5.41 -7.90
N TYR A 54 -5.52 5.08 -7.27
CA TYR A 54 -5.61 3.94 -6.37
C TYR A 54 -5.64 2.59 -7.10
N ASP A 55 -6.29 2.52 -8.26
CA ASP A 55 -6.32 1.32 -9.10
C ASP A 55 -4.89 0.96 -9.54
N LEU A 56 -4.04 1.96 -9.77
CA LEU A 56 -2.62 1.78 -10.07
C LEU A 56 -1.84 1.22 -8.88
N ILE A 57 -2.14 1.64 -7.64
CA ILE A 57 -1.56 1.04 -6.44
C ILE A 57 -1.89 -0.46 -6.38
N GLN A 58 -3.15 -0.82 -6.62
CA GLN A 58 -3.60 -2.22 -6.58
C GLN A 58 -3.00 -3.06 -7.70
N GLN A 59 -2.96 -2.53 -8.93
CA GLN A 59 -2.33 -3.22 -10.05
C GLN A 59 -0.85 -3.49 -9.78
N ILE A 60 -0.10 -2.49 -9.30
CA ILE A 60 1.32 -2.67 -8.95
C ILE A 60 1.47 -3.67 -7.80
N GLU A 61 0.63 -3.61 -6.78
CA GLU A 61 0.65 -4.60 -5.68
C GLU A 61 0.43 -6.03 -6.19
N GLY A 62 -0.47 -6.22 -7.16
CA GLY A 62 -0.67 -7.49 -7.84
C GLY A 62 0.57 -7.98 -8.60
N LEU A 63 1.34 -7.09 -9.24
CA LEU A 63 2.61 -7.46 -9.92
C LEU A 63 3.65 -8.04 -8.95
N PHE A 64 3.57 -7.68 -7.66
CA PHE A 64 4.44 -8.19 -6.61
C PHE A 64 3.78 -9.26 -5.74
N ASP A 65 2.65 -9.82 -6.15
CA ASP A 65 1.88 -10.80 -5.38
C ASP A 65 1.59 -10.33 -3.94
N GLY A 66 1.38 -9.03 -3.73
CA GLY A 66 1.17 -8.45 -2.40
C GLY A 66 2.42 -8.30 -1.52
N ALA A 67 3.60 -8.71 -1.99
CA ALA A 67 4.86 -8.54 -1.26
C ALA A 67 5.36 -7.09 -1.26
N TYR A 68 4.85 -6.25 -2.16
CA TYR A 68 5.13 -4.83 -2.23
C TYR A 68 3.89 -4.07 -2.71
N SER A 69 3.58 -2.95 -2.05
CA SER A 69 2.55 -2.00 -2.49
C SER A 69 3.13 -0.59 -2.44
N PRO A 70 3.07 0.20 -3.53
CA PRO A 70 3.56 1.57 -3.53
C PRO A 70 2.62 2.47 -2.71
N SER A 71 3.18 3.39 -1.91
CA SER A 71 2.36 4.32 -1.14
C SER A 71 1.75 5.42 -2.01
N PRO A 72 0.63 6.02 -1.60
CA PRO A 72 0.10 7.23 -2.23
C PRO A 72 1.17 8.32 -2.45
N GLY A 73 2.05 8.51 -1.46
CA GLY A 73 3.11 9.52 -1.49
C GLY A 73 4.19 9.30 -2.55
N VAL A 74 4.27 8.11 -3.17
CA VAL A 74 5.15 7.89 -4.34
C VAL A 74 4.37 7.88 -5.65
N ILE A 75 3.09 7.49 -5.64
CA ILE A 75 2.25 7.39 -6.83
C ILE A 75 1.80 8.77 -7.32
N TYR A 76 1.20 9.58 -6.44
CA TYR A 76 0.61 10.84 -6.87
C TYR A 76 1.63 11.86 -7.38
N PRO A 77 2.85 11.99 -6.81
CA PRO A 77 3.88 12.82 -7.42
C PRO A 77 4.33 12.33 -8.81
N ALA A 78 4.36 11.01 -9.02
CA ALA A 78 4.68 10.45 -10.33
C ALA A 78 3.56 10.73 -11.36
N LEU A 79 2.29 10.60 -10.96
CA LEU A 79 1.15 10.95 -11.80
C LEU A 79 1.11 12.44 -12.14
N ALA A 80 1.38 13.32 -11.17
CA ALA A 80 1.47 14.76 -11.41
C ALA A 80 2.58 15.10 -12.42
N PHE A 81 3.71 14.39 -12.37
CA PHE A 81 4.77 14.54 -13.37
C PHE A 81 4.30 14.14 -14.77
N LEU A 82 3.64 12.98 -14.90
CA LEU A 82 3.11 12.52 -16.19
C LEU A 82 2.05 13.47 -16.75
N GLU A 83 1.18 14.01 -15.88
CA GLU A 83 0.15 15.01 -16.22
C GLU A 83 0.82 16.31 -16.70
N SER A 84 1.83 16.81 -15.98
CA SER A 84 2.57 18.03 -16.36
C SER A 84 3.36 17.90 -17.68
N GLY A 85 3.79 16.68 -18.01
CA GLY A 85 4.45 16.37 -19.28
C GLY A 85 3.47 16.06 -20.41
N GLU A 86 2.16 16.22 -20.19
CA GLU A 86 1.08 15.92 -21.12
C GLU A 86 1.09 14.48 -21.63
N LEU A 87 1.72 13.55 -20.90
CA LEU A 87 1.79 12.12 -21.25
C LEU A 87 0.52 11.38 -20.83
N VAL A 88 -0.22 11.94 -19.87
CA VAL A 88 -1.54 11.48 -19.46
C VAL A 88 -2.49 12.66 -19.37
N GLY A 89 -3.73 12.45 -19.78
CA GLY A 89 -4.85 13.34 -19.54
C GLY A 89 -5.56 12.96 -18.25
N VAL A 90 -6.26 13.93 -17.67
CA VAL A 90 -7.07 13.73 -16.46
C VAL A 90 -8.50 14.18 -16.72
N ALA A 91 -9.45 13.26 -16.54
CA ALA A 91 -10.86 13.58 -16.43
C ALA A 91 -11.28 13.52 -14.96
N SER A 92 -12.06 14.51 -14.51
CA SER A 92 -12.63 14.48 -13.16
C SER A 92 -13.98 13.76 -13.20
N GLN A 93 -14.12 12.69 -12.43
CA GLN A 93 -15.39 12.01 -12.22
C GLN A 93 -15.75 12.15 -10.74
N GLY A 94 -16.49 13.22 -10.41
CA GLY A 94 -16.69 13.66 -9.03
C GLY A 94 -15.38 14.10 -8.38
N ASP A 95 -15.09 13.63 -7.17
CA ASP A 95 -13.86 13.95 -6.44
C ASP A 95 -12.63 13.13 -6.87
N LYS A 96 -12.80 12.18 -7.80
CA LYS A 96 -11.74 11.25 -8.21
C LYS A 96 -11.21 11.62 -9.60
N LYS A 97 -9.88 11.69 -9.71
CA LYS A 97 -9.15 11.85 -10.98
C LYS A 97 -9.04 10.50 -11.70
N ASN A 98 -9.56 10.43 -12.92
CA ASN A 98 -9.37 9.32 -13.84
C ASN A 98 -8.29 9.68 -14.86
N TYR A 99 -7.26 8.85 -14.97
CA TYR A 99 -6.11 9.09 -15.84
C TYR A 99 -6.24 8.27 -17.12
N SER A 100 -5.93 8.89 -18.26
CA SER A 100 -5.92 8.23 -19.58
C SER A 100 -4.67 8.62 -20.36
N ILE A 101 -4.06 7.68 -21.07
CA ILE A 101 -2.85 7.97 -21.86
C ILE A 101 -3.17 8.92 -23.03
N THR A 102 -2.28 9.87 -23.30
CA THR A 102 -2.37 10.74 -24.48
C THR A 102 -1.61 10.14 -25.66
N GLU A 103 -1.75 10.73 -26.84
CA GLU A 103 -0.96 10.31 -28.01
C GLU A 103 0.55 10.52 -27.80
N SER A 104 0.94 11.64 -27.17
CA SER A 104 2.33 11.88 -26.78
C SER A 104 2.82 10.85 -25.75
N GLY A 105 1.97 10.44 -24.81
CA GLY A 105 2.25 9.34 -23.89
C GLY A 105 2.51 8.01 -24.58
N ARG A 106 1.68 7.65 -25.57
CA ARG A 106 1.87 6.44 -26.39
C ARG A 106 3.18 6.49 -27.17
N ALA A 107 3.47 7.60 -27.84
CA ALA A 107 4.72 7.81 -28.55
C ALA A 107 5.93 7.72 -27.62
N TYR A 108 5.82 8.28 -26.41
CA TYR A 108 6.86 8.20 -25.39
C TYR A 108 7.13 6.77 -24.93
N LEU A 109 6.09 5.95 -24.71
CA LEU A 109 6.28 4.52 -24.39
C LEU A 109 7.03 3.77 -25.49
N ILE A 110 6.67 4.00 -26.76
CA ILE A 110 7.34 3.38 -27.91
C ILE A 110 8.84 3.76 -27.92
N GLN A 111 9.16 5.03 -27.68
CA GLN A 111 10.54 5.50 -27.59
C GLN A 111 11.30 4.89 -26.40
N GLN A 112 10.61 4.64 -25.29
CA GLN A 112 11.18 4.12 -24.05
C GLN A 112 11.08 2.60 -23.92
N GLN A 113 10.76 1.86 -24.99
CA GLN A 113 10.50 0.42 -24.91
C GLN A 113 11.67 -0.37 -24.29
N VAL A 114 12.92 0.00 -24.60
CA VAL A 114 14.10 -0.63 -24.01
C VAL A 114 14.18 -0.40 -22.50
N ALA A 115 13.90 0.84 -22.06
CA ALA A 115 13.87 1.17 -20.64
C ALA A 115 12.73 0.45 -19.92
N LEU A 116 11.54 0.41 -20.53
CA LEU A 116 10.35 -0.29 -20.01
C LEU A 116 10.61 -1.80 -19.84
N ASN A 117 11.20 -2.46 -20.85
CA ASN A 117 11.61 -3.87 -20.71
C ASN A 117 12.59 -4.06 -19.54
N GLY A 118 13.51 -3.10 -19.35
CA GLY A 118 14.41 -3.09 -18.19
C GLY A 118 13.66 -2.96 -16.86
N VAL A 119 12.58 -2.18 -16.81
CA VAL A 119 11.70 -2.08 -15.63
C VAL A 119 11.06 -3.43 -15.33
N HIS A 120 10.49 -4.12 -16.33
CA HIS A 120 9.89 -5.45 -16.12
C HIS A 120 10.89 -6.47 -15.60
N ILE A 121 12.12 -6.50 -16.13
CA ILE A 121 13.19 -7.38 -15.64
C ILE A 121 13.51 -7.09 -14.16
N ARG A 122 13.58 -5.81 -13.77
CA ARG A 122 13.83 -5.43 -12.36
C ARG A 122 12.67 -5.82 -11.45
N ILE A 123 11.42 -5.67 -11.91
CA ILE A 123 10.22 -6.12 -11.19
C ILE A 123 10.30 -7.63 -10.98
N ASP A 124 10.60 -8.41 -12.02
CA ASP A 124 10.70 -9.87 -11.93
C ASP A 124 11.78 -10.34 -10.94
N VAL A 125 12.95 -9.71 -10.97
CA VAL A 125 14.03 -9.99 -10.02
C VAL A 125 13.59 -9.64 -8.60
N SER A 126 13.03 -8.45 -8.41
CA SER A 126 12.53 -7.99 -7.11
C SER A 126 11.44 -8.91 -6.57
N ARG A 127 10.48 -9.33 -7.40
CA ARG A 127 9.43 -10.28 -7.05
C ARG A 127 10.02 -11.59 -6.54
N ARG A 128 11.01 -12.16 -7.23
CA ARG A 128 11.69 -13.40 -6.80
C ARG A 128 12.44 -13.24 -5.48
N SER A 129 13.07 -12.09 -5.24
CA SER A 129 13.76 -11.81 -3.98
C SER A 129 12.78 -11.58 -2.82
N LEU A 130 11.67 -10.90 -3.07
CA LEU A 130 10.62 -10.64 -2.08
C LEU A 130 9.84 -11.92 -1.70
N ARG A 131 9.77 -12.91 -2.62
CA ARG A 131 9.25 -14.27 -2.37
C ARG A 131 10.02 -15.07 -1.31
N GLY A 132 11.17 -14.58 -0.83
CA GLY A 132 11.83 -15.09 0.37
C GLY A 132 10.98 -14.98 1.67
N HIS A 133 9.82 -14.31 1.60
CA HIS A 133 8.82 -14.16 2.67
C HIS A 133 7.41 -14.55 2.20
N ASP A 134 7.26 -15.68 1.49
CA ASP A 134 5.96 -16.11 0.95
C ASP A 134 4.95 -16.39 2.08
N ARG A 135 3.94 -15.51 2.21
CA ARG A 135 2.67 -15.89 2.84
C ARG A 135 1.94 -16.84 1.88
N PRO A 136 1.25 -17.89 2.36
CA PRO A 136 0.44 -18.74 1.51
C PRO A 136 -0.60 -17.95 0.68
N PRO A 137 -1.00 -18.41 -0.51
CA PRO A 137 -2.01 -17.76 -1.35
C PRO A 137 -3.31 -17.41 -0.60
N GLU A 138 -3.72 -18.26 0.33
CA GLU A 138 -4.91 -18.10 1.17
C GLU A 138 -4.80 -16.85 2.06
N ILE A 139 -3.60 -16.55 2.55
CA ILE A 139 -3.34 -15.34 3.35
C ILE A 139 -3.38 -14.09 2.47
N HIS A 140 -2.91 -14.18 1.22
CA HIS A 140 -3.02 -13.09 0.26
C HIS A 140 -4.48 -12.78 -0.08
N GLU A 141 -5.29 -13.81 -0.35
CA GLU A 141 -6.72 -13.68 -0.61
C GLU A 141 -7.45 -13.05 0.58
N ALA A 142 -7.18 -13.52 1.81
CA ALA A 142 -7.78 -12.97 3.01
C ALA A 142 -7.49 -11.47 3.17
N MET A 143 -6.23 -11.06 2.97
CA MET A 143 -5.83 -9.65 3.03
C MET A 143 -6.48 -8.81 1.93
N HIS A 144 -6.59 -9.35 0.71
CA HIS A 144 -7.31 -8.71 -0.40
C HIS A 144 -8.77 -8.46 -0.04
N ASN A 145 -9.47 -9.46 0.50
CA ASN A 145 -10.87 -9.37 0.88
C ASN A 145 -11.13 -8.31 1.96
N VAL A 146 -10.27 -8.25 2.98
CA VAL A 146 -10.33 -7.20 4.03
C VAL A 146 -10.20 -5.81 3.39
N ARG A 147 -9.19 -5.63 2.53
CA ARG A 147 -8.95 -4.34 1.87
C ARG A 147 -10.09 -3.94 0.94
N HIS A 148 -10.66 -4.90 0.21
CA HIS A 148 -11.80 -4.66 -0.68
C HIS A 148 -13.07 -4.28 0.10
N ALA A 149 -13.35 -4.95 1.22
CA ALA A 149 -14.49 -4.62 2.08
C ALA A 149 -14.41 -3.18 2.64
N LEU A 150 -13.21 -2.74 3.04
CA LEU A 150 -12.96 -1.36 3.47
C LEU A 150 -13.20 -0.34 2.34
N GLN A 151 -12.97 -0.71 1.09
CA GLN A 151 -13.18 0.18 -0.08
C GLN A 151 -14.65 0.30 -0.47
N LEU A 152 -15.43 -0.77 -0.33
CA LEU A 152 -16.88 -0.73 -0.56
C LEU A 152 -17.62 0.11 0.48
N HIS A 153 -16.96 0.43 1.60
CA HIS A 153 -17.52 1.29 2.62
C HIS A 153 -17.69 2.73 2.10
N GLN A 154 -18.87 3.32 2.29
CA GLN A 154 -19.28 4.60 1.70
C GLN A 154 -18.60 5.85 2.33
N GLY A 155 -17.48 5.68 3.04
CA GLY A 155 -16.69 6.76 3.64
C GLY A 155 -17.30 7.45 4.88
N HIS A 156 -18.58 7.25 5.17
CA HIS A 156 -19.25 7.77 6.37
C HIS A 156 -19.06 6.80 7.54
N TRP A 157 -18.08 7.09 8.39
CA TRP A 157 -17.77 6.23 9.54
C TRP A 157 -18.39 6.79 10.82
N SER A 158 -19.23 6.00 11.49
CA SER A 158 -19.62 6.32 12.87
C SER A 158 -18.45 6.03 13.84
N PRO A 159 -18.36 6.73 14.98
CA PRO A 159 -17.35 6.44 16.00
C PRO A 159 -17.35 4.97 16.45
N ALA A 160 -18.53 4.35 16.52
CA ALA A 160 -18.69 2.95 16.90
C ALA A 160 -18.13 2.00 15.83
N GLU A 161 -18.32 2.29 14.53
CA GLU A 161 -17.76 1.49 13.45
C GLU A 161 -16.24 1.59 13.37
N VAL A 162 -15.68 2.80 13.54
CA VAL A 162 -14.23 3.00 13.60
C VAL A 162 -13.64 2.15 14.72
N GLN A 163 -14.19 2.25 15.93
CA GLN A 163 -13.71 1.48 17.08
C GLN A 163 -13.78 -0.03 16.82
N ARG A 164 -14.90 -0.51 16.29
CA ARG A 164 -15.11 -1.93 15.99
C ARG A 164 -14.10 -2.46 14.96
N VAL A 165 -13.91 -1.76 13.84
CA VAL A 165 -12.98 -2.20 12.78
C VAL A 165 -11.52 -2.12 13.26
N HIS A 166 -11.17 -1.05 13.99
CA HIS A 166 -9.87 -0.92 14.64
C HIS A 166 -9.56 -2.11 15.54
N ASP A 167 -10.51 -2.49 16.40
CA ASP A 167 -10.30 -3.58 17.35
C ASP A 167 -10.20 -4.93 16.64
N LEU A 168 -11.00 -5.18 15.61
CA LEU A 168 -10.90 -6.40 14.79
C LEU A 168 -9.52 -6.54 14.15
N LEU A 169 -9.02 -5.50 13.46
CA LEU A 169 -7.73 -5.55 12.77
C LEU A 169 -6.56 -5.74 13.74
N ASN A 170 -6.58 -5.01 14.87
CA ASN A 170 -5.52 -5.13 15.87
C ASN A 170 -5.54 -6.46 16.61
N ASN A 171 -6.73 -7.00 16.92
CA ASN A 171 -6.85 -8.32 17.54
C ASN A 171 -6.38 -9.43 16.59
N THR A 172 -6.73 -9.35 15.30
CA THR A 172 -6.21 -10.28 14.29
C THR A 172 -4.69 -10.17 14.17
N ALA A 173 -4.13 -8.96 14.12
CA ALA A 173 -2.68 -8.78 14.06
C ALA A 173 -1.98 -9.37 15.29
N LYS A 174 -2.54 -9.15 16.49
CA LYS A 174 -2.02 -9.74 17.73
C LYS A 174 -2.06 -11.27 17.70
N ALA A 175 -3.18 -11.86 17.25
CA ALA A 175 -3.30 -13.31 17.14
C ALA A 175 -2.27 -13.93 16.19
N ILE A 176 -1.95 -13.27 15.07
CA ILE A 176 -0.92 -13.73 14.12
C ILE A 176 0.48 -13.72 14.76
N VAL A 177 0.78 -12.75 15.63
CA VAL A 177 2.07 -12.65 16.33
C VAL A 177 2.18 -13.69 17.45
N ASP A 178 1.07 -13.95 18.15
CA ASP A 178 1.04 -14.82 19.33
C ASP A 178 1.09 -16.32 18.96
N GLY A 179 0.68 -16.71 17.75
CA GLY A 179 0.81 -18.07 17.20
C GLY A 179 -0.39 -18.98 17.46
#